data_AF-E4ZKA4-F1
#
_entry.id   AF-E4ZKA4-F1
#
_cell.length_a   1.000
_cell.length_b   1.000
_cell.length_c   1.000
_cell.angle_alpha   90.00
_cell.angle_beta   90.00
_cell.angle_gamma   90.00
#
_symmetry.space_group_name_H-M   'P 1'
#
loop_
_entity.id
_entity.type
_entity.pdbx_description
1 polymer ?
#
loop_
_entity_poly.entity_id
_entity_poly.type
_entity_poly.pdbx_seq_one_letter_code
_entity_poly.pdbx_strand_id
1 'polypeptide(L)'
;MRLSRLIDLRRPTSAPLEPEDIFGSSLGLFNDLQNQHGEDPDTVILYKNARHGQLEFRTADVNGEEERRKFAHYLWNAGLLMGELVGGRATSSGSRLLDLAEEDKWRDGEWWLNEEEEKRWNVEGEIVLELGAGVGLGGIASTLAGAKEALSCHTNLAIPTNNTSR
;
A
#
# COMPACT_ATOMS: atom_id res chain seq x y z
N MET A 1 -6.70 -4.93 16.21
CA MET A 1 -6.08 -5.61 15.04
C MET A 1 -4.71 -5.00 14.72
N ARG A 2 -3.70 -5.77 14.30
CA ARG A 2 -2.39 -5.21 13.88
C ARG A 2 -2.42 -4.90 12.39
N LEU A 3 -1.96 -3.71 11.98
CA LEU A 3 -1.76 -3.32 10.57
C LEU A 3 -0.96 -4.38 9.80
N SER A 4 -0.09 -5.10 10.51
CA SER A 4 0.76 -6.08 9.89
C SER A 4 0.04 -7.29 9.29
N ARG A 5 -1.21 -7.55 9.69
CA ARG A 5 -1.99 -8.67 9.12
C ARG A 5 -2.67 -8.32 7.80
N LEU A 6 -2.74 -7.04 7.47
CA LEU A 6 -3.35 -6.58 6.22
C LEU A 6 -2.46 -6.79 5.02
N ILE A 7 -1.21 -7.16 5.23
CA ILE A 7 -0.23 -7.34 4.17
C ILE A 7 0.34 -8.75 4.22
N ASP A 8 0.46 -9.35 3.04
CA ASP A 8 1.02 -10.68 2.86
C ASP A 8 1.93 -10.68 1.63
N LEU A 9 2.95 -11.54 1.63
CA LEU A 9 3.90 -11.68 0.53
C LEU A 9 3.78 -13.06 -0.08
N ARG A 10 3.20 -13.12 -1.29
CA ARG A 10 3.03 -14.38 -2.02
C ARG A 10 4.22 -14.58 -2.97
N ARG A 11 5.10 -15.52 -2.64
CA ARG A 11 6.20 -15.97 -3.50
C ARG A 11 5.81 -17.19 -4.34
N PRO A 12 6.38 -17.37 -5.55
CA PRO A 12 6.20 -18.59 -6.33
C PRO A 12 6.74 -19.80 -5.56
N THR A 13 5.93 -20.86 -5.44
CA THR A 13 6.22 -22.01 -4.56
C THR A 13 7.26 -22.98 -5.12
N SER A 14 7.70 -22.77 -6.37
CA SER A 14 8.55 -23.71 -7.12
C SER A 14 9.99 -23.23 -7.35
N ALA A 15 10.33 -22.00 -6.97
CA ALA A 15 11.67 -21.46 -7.17
C ALA A 15 12.58 -21.77 -5.95
N PRO A 16 13.83 -22.24 -6.15
CA PRO A 16 14.81 -22.29 -5.07
C PRO A 16 15.09 -20.87 -4.56
N LEU A 17 15.26 -20.72 -3.24
CA LEU A 17 15.60 -19.43 -2.64
C LEU A 17 17.04 -19.05 -3.01
N GLU A 18 17.21 -17.89 -3.65
CA GLU A 18 18.53 -17.35 -3.97
C GLU A 18 19.15 -16.66 -2.73
N PRO A 19 20.48 -16.46 -2.68
CA PRO A 19 21.13 -15.77 -1.57
C PRO A 19 20.52 -14.40 -1.24
N GLU A 20 20.07 -13.68 -2.25
CA GLU A 20 19.39 -12.39 -2.13
C GLU A 20 18.01 -12.52 -1.46
N ASP A 21 17.27 -13.60 -1.70
CA ASP A 21 16.00 -13.88 -1.02
C ASP A 21 16.21 -14.15 0.46
N ILE A 22 17.27 -14.89 0.79
CA ILE A 22 17.68 -15.18 2.17
C ILE A 22 18.12 -13.88 2.85
N PHE A 23 18.97 -13.08 2.21
CA PHE A 23 19.44 -11.81 2.74
C PHE A 23 18.28 -10.81 2.93
N GLY A 24 17.44 -10.62 1.92
CA GLY A 24 16.26 -9.75 2.00
C GLY A 24 15.30 -10.19 3.10
N SER A 25 15.10 -11.50 3.26
CA SER A 25 14.27 -12.01 4.36
C SER A 25 14.89 -11.76 5.75
N SER A 26 16.22 -11.82 5.86
CA SER A 26 16.93 -11.53 7.10
C SER A 26 16.84 -10.06 7.53
N LEU A 27 16.66 -9.13 6.58
CA LEU A 27 16.44 -7.71 6.90
C LEU A 27 15.07 -7.46 7.54
N GLY A 28 14.10 -8.35 7.26
CA GLY A 28 12.81 -8.38 7.96
C GLY A 28 12.92 -8.81 9.42
N LEU A 29 14.06 -9.30 9.91
CA LEU A 29 14.22 -9.71 11.31
C LEU A 29 14.16 -8.53 12.29
N PHE A 30 14.35 -7.30 11.79
CA PHE A 30 14.32 -6.06 12.58
C PHE A 30 13.03 -5.24 12.40
N ASN A 31 12.07 -5.74 11.62
CA ASN A 31 10.79 -5.08 11.38
C ASN A 31 9.66 -6.11 11.53
N ASP A 32 8.47 -5.70 11.98
CA ASP A 32 7.37 -6.65 12.22
C ASP A 32 6.84 -7.33 10.93
N LEU A 33 7.31 -6.89 9.75
CA LEU A 33 6.87 -7.33 8.43
C LEU A 33 7.90 -7.13 7.32
N GLN A 34 7.93 -8.08 6.38
CA GLN A 34 8.60 -7.95 5.08
C GLN A 34 7.61 -7.42 4.04
N ASN A 35 7.62 -6.10 3.80
CA ASN A 35 6.79 -5.46 2.77
C ASN A 35 7.58 -5.22 1.46
N GLN A 36 8.43 -6.17 1.07
CA GLN A 36 9.31 -6.05 -0.09
C GLN A 36 9.18 -7.28 -1.00
N HIS A 37 9.04 -7.05 -2.31
CA HIS A 37 8.94 -8.10 -3.32
C HIS A 37 10.30 -8.51 -3.94
N GLY A 38 11.41 -7.87 -3.57
CA GLY A 38 12.71 -8.14 -4.20
C GLY A 38 12.70 -7.82 -5.71
N GLU A 39 13.48 -8.57 -6.50
CA GLU A 39 13.53 -8.45 -7.97
C GLU A 39 12.67 -9.50 -8.71
N ASP A 40 12.10 -10.47 -7.98
CA ASP A 40 11.30 -11.54 -8.56
C ASP A 40 9.95 -11.00 -9.09
N PRO A 41 9.68 -11.07 -10.41
CA PRO A 41 8.44 -10.59 -10.99
C PRO A 41 7.19 -11.40 -10.58
N ASP A 42 7.37 -12.64 -10.13
CA ASP A 42 6.28 -13.51 -9.71
C ASP A 42 5.92 -13.32 -8.23
N THR A 43 6.74 -12.59 -7.48
CA THR A 43 6.46 -12.24 -6.09
C THR A 43 5.46 -11.09 -6.03
N VAL A 44 4.36 -11.30 -5.29
CA VAL A 44 3.23 -10.37 -5.20
C VAL A 44 3.05 -9.89 -3.77
N ILE A 45 2.94 -8.57 -3.58
CA ILE A 45 2.48 -7.98 -2.31
C ILE A 45 0.96 -7.93 -2.35
N LEU A 46 0.33 -8.57 -1.37
CA LEU A 46 -1.12 -8.57 -1.19
C LEU A 46 -1.47 -7.59 -0.08
N TYR A 47 -2.33 -6.62 -0.37
CA TYR A 47 -2.94 -5.76 0.64
C TYR A 47 -4.43 -6.10 0.74
N LYS A 48 -4.90 -6.33 1.95
CA LYS A 48 -6.29 -6.65 2.27
C LYS A 48 -6.92 -5.41 2.88
N ASN A 49 -8.06 -4.98 2.34
CA ASN A 49 -8.86 -3.92 2.95
C ASN A 49 -10.29 -4.42 3.16
N ALA A 50 -10.84 -4.15 4.35
CA ALA A 50 -12.13 -4.67 4.74
C ALA A 50 -13.30 -4.16 3.87
N ARG A 51 -13.16 -2.98 3.24
CA ARG A 51 -14.19 -2.37 2.38
C ARG A 51 -13.94 -2.65 0.89
N HIS A 52 -12.68 -2.63 0.46
CA HIS A 52 -12.32 -2.59 -0.96
C HIS A 52 -11.79 -3.90 -1.53
N GLY A 53 -11.66 -4.95 -0.71
CA GLY A 53 -11.18 -6.22 -1.22
C GLY A 53 -9.67 -6.40 -1.05
N GLN A 54 -9.13 -7.35 -1.79
CA GLN A 54 -7.70 -7.61 -1.86
C GLN A 54 -7.12 -6.90 -3.07
N LEU A 55 -6.08 -6.09 -2.86
CA LEU A 55 -5.29 -5.45 -3.89
C LEU A 55 -3.98 -6.20 -4.05
N GLU A 56 -3.65 -6.57 -5.29
CA GLU A 56 -2.38 -7.22 -5.63
C GLU A 56 -1.43 -6.18 -6.25
N PHE A 57 -0.22 -6.08 -5.69
CA PHE A 57 0.85 -5.23 -6.19
C PHE A 57 1.97 -6.10 -6.75
N ARG A 58 2.38 -5.82 -7.99
CA ARG A 58 3.47 -6.50 -8.70
C ARG A 58 4.49 -5.48 -9.18
N THR A 59 5.70 -5.94 -9.45
CA THR A 59 6.70 -5.14 -10.14
C THR A 59 6.21 -4.78 -11.54
N ALA A 60 6.56 -3.59 -12.01
CA ALA A 60 6.36 -3.25 -13.40
C ALA A 60 7.35 -4.04 -14.26
N ASP A 61 6.88 -4.58 -15.39
CA ASP A 61 7.74 -5.20 -16.40
C ASP A 61 8.44 -4.09 -17.20
N VAL A 62 9.63 -3.71 -16.76
CA VAL A 62 10.43 -2.63 -17.36
C VAL A 62 11.41 -3.18 -18.37
N ASN A 63 11.31 -2.69 -19.61
CA ASN A 63 12.15 -3.14 -20.72
C ASN A 63 13.29 -2.13 -20.95
N GLY A 64 14.26 -2.08 -20.04
CA GLY A 64 15.46 -1.25 -20.21
C GLY A 64 16.35 -1.09 -18.96
N GLU A 65 17.67 -1.01 -19.17
CA GLU A 65 18.68 -0.78 -18.12
C GLU A 65 18.45 0.54 -17.34
N GLU A 66 18.01 1.60 -18.02
CA GLU A 66 17.73 2.90 -17.38
C GLU A 66 16.44 2.90 -16.54
N GLU A 67 15.49 2.04 -16.87
CA GLU A 67 14.23 1.90 -16.15
C GLU A 67 14.42 1.02 -14.91
N ARG A 68 15.27 -0.02 -14.99
CA ARG A 68 15.63 -0.89 -13.87
C ARG A 68 16.22 -0.17 -12.65
N ARG A 69 16.94 0.94 -12.84
CA ARG A 69 17.63 1.66 -11.75
C ARG A 69 16.72 2.54 -10.88
N LYS A 70 15.43 2.66 -11.23
CA LYS A 70 14.53 3.68 -10.64
C LYS A 70 13.56 3.13 -9.61
N PHE A 71 13.66 1.86 -9.21
CA PHE A 71 12.62 1.23 -8.42
C PHE A 71 13.16 0.52 -7.17
N ALA A 72 12.81 1.07 -6.01
CA ALA A 72 12.71 0.34 -4.76
C ALA A 72 11.30 0.58 -4.23
N HIS A 73 10.41 -0.39 -4.43
CA HIS A 73 9.02 -0.28 -4.03
C HIS A 73 8.90 -0.80 -2.60
N TYR A 74 8.76 0.12 -1.66
CA TYR A 74 8.50 -0.20 -0.26
C TYR A 74 7.07 0.23 0.07
N LEU A 75 6.26 -0.73 0.52
CA LEU A 75 5.02 -0.40 1.17
C LEU A 75 5.30 -0.13 2.66
N TRP A 76 5.37 1.15 3.00
CA TRP A 76 5.58 1.60 4.37
C TRP A 76 4.32 1.38 5.23
N ASN A 77 4.51 1.07 6.51
CA ASN A 77 3.38 0.93 7.46
C ASN A 77 2.50 2.19 7.52
N ALA A 78 3.09 3.38 7.32
CA ALA A 78 2.34 4.62 7.20
C ALA A 78 1.39 4.63 5.98
N GLY A 79 1.82 4.06 4.84
CA GLY A 79 0.97 3.91 3.66
C GLY A 79 -0.19 2.94 3.88
N LEU A 80 0.05 1.83 4.59
CA LEU A 80 -1.01 0.90 5.02
C LEU A 80 -2.04 1.61 5.92
N LEU A 81 -1.57 2.38 6.90
CA LEU A 81 -2.46 3.15 7.76
C LEU A 81 -3.27 4.17 6.95
N MET A 82 -2.63 4.91 6.04
CA MET A 82 -3.34 5.85 5.16
C MET A 82 -4.41 5.15 4.32
N GLY A 83 -4.11 3.98 3.75
CA GLY A 83 -5.08 3.17 3.02
C GLY A 83 -6.29 2.76 3.87
N GLU A 84 -6.06 2.35 5.13
CA GLU A 84 -7.14 2.01 6.06
C GLU A 84 -7.99 3.22 6.46
N LEU A 85 -7.36 4.35 6.79
CA LEU A 85 -8.10 5.54 7.25
C LEU A 85 -8.94 6.15 6.13
N VAL A 86 -8.42 6.19 4.91
CA VAL A 86 -9.14 6.71 3.72
C VAL A 86 -10.18 5.72 3.23
N GLY A 87 -9.87 4.42 3.22
CA GLY A 87 -10.84 3.38 2.84
C GLY A 87 -12.02 3.32 3.82
N GLY A 88 -11.78 3.62 5.09
CA GLY A 88 -12.80 3.64 6.14
C GLY A 88 -13.28 2.25 6.54
N ARG A 89 -14.24 2.20 7.46
CA ARG A 89 -14.75 0.93 8.00
C ARG A 89 -15.58 0.16 6.96
N ALA A 90 -15.54 -1.16 7.03
CA ALA A 90 -16.42 -1.99 6.21
C ALA A 90 -17.88 -1.78 6.62
N THR A 91 -18.72 -1.33 5.68
CA THR A 91 -20.16 -1.28 5.90
C THR A 91 -20.76 -2.66 5.67
N SER A 92 -21.85 -2.98 6.38
CA SER A 92 -22.54 -4.28 6.33
C SER A 92 -23.00 -4.71 4.93
N SER A 93 -23.05 -3.79 3.97
CA SER A 93 -23.33 -4.04 2.55
C SER A 93 -22.10 -4.36 1.69
N GLY A 94 -20.89 -3.91 2.08
CA GLY A 94 -19.63 -4.11 1.35
C GLY A 94 -18.84 -5.36 1.76
N SER A 95 -19.18 -5.96 2.91
CA SER A 95 -18.52 -7.16 3.47
C SER A 95 -18.62 -8.42 2.58
N ARG A 96 -19.43 -8.40 1.51
CA ARG A 96 -19.67 -9.57 0.66
C ARG A 96 -18.52 -9.94 -0.29
N LEU A 97 -17.49 -9.11 -0.42
CA LEU A 97 -16.43 -9.34 -1.41
C LEU A 97 -15.18 -10.07 -0.88
N LEU A 98 -15.08 -10.35 0.43
CA LEU A 98 -13.93 -11.08 0.97
C LEU A 98 -14.29 -12.13 2.02
N ASP A 99 -13.79 -13.34 1.80
CA ASP A 99 -13.52 -14.35 2.84
C ASP A 99 -12.29 -13.93 3.68
N LEU A 100 -12.31 -12.74 4.28
CA LEU A 100 -11.35 -12.44 5.34
C LEU A 100 -11.63 -13.40 6.50
N ALA A 101 -10.59 -14.02 7.03
CA ALA A 101 -10.71 -14.81 8.25
C ALA A 101 -11.36 -13.95 9.34
N GLU A 102 -12.27 -14.51 10.13
CA GLU A 102 -12.98 -13.80 11.22
C GLU A 102 -12.03 -13.04 12.16
N GLU A 103 -10.82 -13.56 12.33
CA GLU A 103 -9.75 -12.98 13.15
C GLU A 103 -9.05 -11.76 12.52
N ASP A 104 -9.21 -11.54 11.22
CA ASP A 104 -8.65 -10.41 10.46
C ASP A 104 -9.70 -9.33 10.17
N LYS A 105 -10.95 -9.54 10.60
CA LYS A 105 -11.99 -8.50 10.58
C LYS A 105 -11.87 -7.62 11.81
N TRP A 106 -12.17 -6.34 11.62
CA TRP A 106 -12.37 -5.43 12.74
C TRP A 106 -13.58 -5.89 13.57
N ARG A 107 -13.38 -6.03 14.88
CA ARG A 107 -14.49 -6.23 15.82
C ARG A 107 -15.26 -4.93 15.96
N ASP A 108 -16.57 -5.04 16.22
CA ASP A 108 -17.42 -3.88 16.47
C ASP A 108 -16.85 -3.03 17.62
N GLY A 109 -16.61 -1.75 17.35
CA GLY A 109 -16.04 -0.81 18.31
C GLY A 109 -14.51 -0.86 18.48
N GLU A 110 -13.79 -1.74 17.78
CA GLU A 110 -12.31 -1.80 17.83
C GLU A 110 -11.62 -1.01 16.71
N TRP A 111 -12.35 -0.34 15.82
CA TRP A 111 -11.78 0.47 14.74
C TRP A 111 -10.87 1.59 15.27
N TRP A 112 -9.83 1.93 14.51
CA TRP A 112 -8.80 2.91 14.91
C TRP A 112 -9.35 4.30 15.23
N LEU A 113 -10.43 4.70 14.58
CA LEU A 113 -11.01 6.04 14.69
C LEU A 113 -12.42 5.96 15.25
N ASN A 114 -12.83 7.01 15.95
CA ASN A 114 -14.26 7.24 16.17
C ASN A 114 -14.93 7.79 14.88
N GLU A 115 -16.26 7.85 14.87
CA GLU A 115 -17.03 8.31 13.71
C GLU A 115 -16.74 9.76 13.31
N GLU A 116 -16.46 10.64 14.27
CA GLU A 116 -16.17 12.05 13.99
C GLU A 116 -14.79 12.25 13.36
N GLU A 117 -13.80 11.46 13.79
CA GLU A 117 -12.47 11.44 13.20
C GLU A 117 -12.51 10.85 11.80
N GLU A 118 -13.24 9.76 11.59
CA GLU A 118 -13.37 9.10 10.28
C GLU A 118 -13.95 10.02 9.20
N LYS A 119 -14.93 10.86 9.56
CA LYS A 119 -15.47 11.87 8.62
C LYS A 119 -14.40 12.81 8.07
N ARG A 120 -13.32 13.07 8.83
CA ARG A 120 -12.21 13.93 8.39
C ARG A 120 -11.33 13.27 7.32
N TRP A 121 -11.43 11.95 7.17
CA TRP A 121 -10.70 11.18 6.16
C TRP A 121 -11.55 10.87 4.94
N ASN A 122 -12.81 11.30 4.89
CA ASN A 122 -13.65 11.13 3.72
C ASN A 122 -13.13 11.96 2.56
N VAL A 123 -12.83 11.29 1.44
CA VAL A 123 -12.34 11.89 0.19
C VAL A 123 -13.34 11.79 -0.94
N GLU A 124 -14.56 11.30 -0.70
CA GLU A 124 -15.59 11.14 -1.73
C GLU A 124 -15.89 12.47 -2.44
N GLY A 125 -15.72 12.50 -3.76
CA GLY A 125 -15.91 13.71 -4.58
C GLY A 125 -14.74 14.70 -4.57
N GLU A 126 -13.69 14.46 -3.80
CA GLU A 126 -12.55 15.37 -3.64
C GLU A 126 -11.44 15.14 -4.68
N ILE A 127 -10.56 16.12 -4.85
CA ILE A 127 -9.30 16.00 -5.60
C ILE A 127 -8.17 15.76 -4.60
N VAL A 128 -7.51 14.61 -4.68
CA VAL A 128 -6.50 14.17 -3.72
C VAL A 128 -5.10 14.26 -4.32
N LEU A 129 -4.15 14.80 -3.55
CA LEU A 129 -2.72 14.80 -3.86
C LEU A 129 -1.96 13.98 -2.81
N GLU A 130 -1.37 12.87 -3.23
CA GLU A 130 -0.50 12.04 -2.38
C GLU A 130 0.97 12.41 -2.62
N LEU A 131 1.63 12.92 -1.57
CA LEU A 131 3.04 13.28 -1.59
C LEU A 131 3.90 12.15 -1.02
N GLY A 132 4.89 11.68 -1.80
CA GLY A 132 5.77 10.58 -1.37
C GLY A 132 5.07 9.22 -1.43
N ALA A 133 4.36 8.96 -2.52
CA ALA A 133 3.39 7.88 -2.65
C ALA A 133 3.95 6.45 -2.53
N GLY A 134 5.26 6.24 -2.66
CA GLY A 134 5.93 4.93 -2.52
C GLY A 134 5.48 3.85 -3.51
N VAL A 135 4.36 3.17 -3.23
CA VAL A 135 3.71 2.21 -4.14
C VAL A 135 2.33 2.71 -4.62
N GLY A 136 1.94 3.93 -4.22
CA GLY A 136 0.67 4.56 -4.58
C GLY A 136 -0.55 4.06 -3.81
N LEU A 137 -0.36 3.36 -2.68
CA LEU A 137 -1.47 2.76 -1.95
C LEU A 137 -2.49 3.81 -1.48
N GLY A 138 -2.04 4.97 -1.00
CA GLY A 138 -2.93 6.03 -0.55
C GLY A 138 -3.80 6.56 -1.68
N GLY A 139 -3.21 6.89 -2.84
CA GLY A 139 -3.97 7.36 -4.01
C GLY A 139 -4.93 6.31 -4.57
N ILE A 140 -4.54 5.04 -4.59
CA ILE A 140 -5.43 3.93 -4.99
C ILE A 140 -6.61 3.84 -4.02
N ALA A 141 -6.34 3.83 -2.71
CA ALA A 141 -7.38 3.80 -1.68
C ALA A 141 -8.33 5.01 -1.80
N SER A 142 -7.80 6.22 -2.04
CA SER A 142 -8.62 7.41 -2.26
C SER A 142 -9.53 7.27 -3.48
N THR A 143 -9.02 6.72 -4.58
CA THR A 143 -9.82 6.46 -5.78
C THR A 143 -10.95 5.48 -5.49
N LEU A 144 -10.64 4.37 -4.81
CA LEU A 144 -11.63 3.35 -4.43
C LEU A 144 -12.65 3.89 -3.40
N ALA A 145 -12.26 4.84 -2.57
CA ALA A 145 -13.13 5.55 -1.62
C ALA A 145 -14.03 6.62 -2.28
N GLY A 146 -13.89 6.85 -3.59
CA GLY A 146 -14.76 7.74 -4.35
C GLY A 146 -14.20 9.13 -4.61
N ALA A 147 -12.89 9.35 -4.44
CA ALA A 147 -12.25 10.59 -4.87
C ALA A 147 -12.53 10.85 -6.36
N LYS A 148 -12.76 12.12 -6.68
CA LYS A 148 -13.00 12.56 -8.07
C LYS A 148 -11.73 12.39 -8.91
N GLU A 149 -10.59 12.77 -8.35
CA GLU A 149 -9.27 12.64 -8.96
C GLU A 149 -8.24 12.35 -7.86
N ALA A 150 -7.27 11.47 -8.12
CA ALA A 150 -6.17 11.21 -7.21
C ALA A 150 -4.84 11.30 -7.98
N LEU A 151 -3.96 12.19 -7.54
CA LEU A 151 -2.63 12.38 -8.11
C LEU A 151 -1.58 11.91 -7.10
N SER A 152 -0.82 10.89 -7.45
CA SER A 152 0.26 10.35 -6.61
C SER A 152 1.61 10.76 -7.15
N CYS A 153 2.41 11.46 -6.33
CA CYS A 153 3.76 11.85 -6.71
C CYS A 153 4.81 11.07 -5.91
N HIS A 154 5.83 10.62 -6.61
CA HIS A 154 7.00 9.95 -6.03
C HIS A 154 8.18 10.90 -6.03
N THR A 155 9.05 10.78 -5.04
CA THR A 155 10.31 11.51 -5.03
C THR A 155 11.23 10.95 -6.11
N ASN A 156 11.32 11.63 -7.24
CA ASN A 156 12.64 11.96 -7.76
C ASN A 156 13.01 13.30 -7.12
N LEU A 157 14.14 13.36 -6.41
CA LEU A 157 14.65 14.56 -5.75
C LEU A 157 14.61 15.75 -6.74
N ALA A 158 13.58 16.59 -6.66
CA ALA A 158 13.57 17.88 -7.34
C ALA A 158 14.40 18.83 -6.48
N ILE A 159 15.65 19.05 -6.89
CA ILE A 159 16.48 20.16 -6.39
C ILE A 159 15.72 21.46 -6.76
N PRO A 160 15.40 22.34 -5.80
CA PRO A 160 14.87 23.65 -6.16
C PRO A 160 15.99 24.43 -6.87
N THR A 161 15.89 24.60 -8.19
CA THR A 161 16.65 25.66 -8.85
C THR A 161 15.91 26.96 -8.62
N ASN A 162 16.39 27.76 -7.67
CA ASN A 162 16.00 29.15 -7.54
C ASN A 162 16.33 29.87 -8.85
N ASN A 163 15.34 30.03 -9.72
CA ASN A 163 15.44 30.92 -10.87
C ASN A 163 14.88 32.29 -10.45
N THR A 164 15.61 32.98 -9.58
CA THR A 164 15.45 34.43 -9.44
C THR A 164 16.26 35.10 -10.52
N SER A 165 15.67 35.23 -11.70
CA SER A 165 16.06 36.24 -12.69
C SER A 165 15.38 37.56 -12.31
N ARG A 166 16.15 38.47 -11.70
CA ARG A 166 15.93 39.91 -11.75
C ARG A 166 16.95 40.51 -12.70
#